data_AF-A5G4S4-F1
#
_entry.id   AF-A5G4S4-F1
#
_cell.length_a   1.000
_cell.length_b   1.000
_cell.length_c   1.000
_cell.angle_alpha   90.00
_cell.angle_beta   90.00
_cell.angle_gamma   90.00
#
_symmetry.space_group_name_H-M   'P 1'
#
loop_
_entity.id
_entity.type
_entity.pdbx_description
1 polymer ?
#
loop_
_entity_poly.entity_id
_entity_poly.type
_entity_poly.pdbx_seq_one_letter_code
_entity_poly.pdbx_strand_id
1 'polypeptide(L)'
;MMKKSFSQLWNGLVITILAALLGGCGSLAWDSTTLTTGDVGIDVSYATAPGCKNVWITVKQLWVHTNPVAEITDSGWQKLDFSAKPLTINLSDPALGIDGGGTGVAQLADRLTVLAADYYQIRLFLAATEDPLASSAAAKSLKYNNQVDDIDPGTSVVTSRPLRIPAASQGISIVRDAKSPIVVQAGSYARYAINFNLARDLVKTDRENTGIYEYILKPQPLIINMANVGGIKGSLKTFANMSGFNFVVKVVQAGNEVLSGTPNGINADGNLAFSLYPLPVTKDTYDVVIQGRKTDTFLIHNITVKATNFPVTAESLKSFVNLDPVPIVNGSEYPINFSVKPTGASLSFSRTSSFSSLGASCVECHTGQASVTETYHLDPFNGKFATPLYLSSNPPHIKTFSEKDFKYFAHADNNGAYKVVANALFHKPSADMDITAANAGQTLNSISPLALDTAQGVAVQGTISLGAGAPTAMTKGYVLATHGGMIIDRVEADMSGAGSYSPFTLPAGRFDSYYGLYAFGWNVSSKAAGTGSIDLRKSTTPSSEAEITMLPMN
;
A
#
# COMPACT_ATOMS: atom_id res chain seq x y z
N MET A 1 71.88 6.18 -18.91
CA MET A 1 70.54 6.41 -19.49
C MET A 1 69.69 7.11 -18.44
N MET A 2 69.36 8.36 -18.72
CA MET A 2 68.90 9.39 -17.78
C MET A 2 67.37 9.47 -17.66
N LYS A 3 66.97 9.91 -16.45
CA LYS A 3 65.68 10.42 -16.00
C LYS A 3 64.98 11.40 -16.95
N LYS A 4 63.63 11.38 -16.91
CA LYS A 4 62.66 12.52 -16.85
C LYS A 4 61.25 11.89 -16.81
N SER A 5 60.52 11.83 -15.69
CA SER A 5 59.75 12.88 -15.00
C SER A 5 58.93 13.79 -15.94
N PHE A 6 57.61 13.60 -15.95
CA PHE A 6 56.67 14.71 -16.08
C PHE A 6 55.54 14.54 -15.05
N SER A 7 55.45 15.57 -14.22
CA SER A 7 54.70 15.73 -12.99
C SER A 7 53.35 16.43 -13.23
N GLN A 8 52.43 16.20 -12.29
CA GLN A 8 51.57 17.19 -11.62
C GLN A 8 50.90 18.27 -12.48
N LEU A 9 49.56 18.31 -12.41
CA LEU A 9 48.80 19.45 -11.86
C LEU A 9 47.31 19.17 -12.10
N TRP A 10 46.55 18.96 -11.02
CA TRP A 10 45.26 19.63 -10.75
C TRP A 10 44.67 19.11 -9.44
N ASN A 11 45.16 19.70 -8.34
CA ASN A 11 44.36 19.88 -7.14
C ASN A 11 43.44 21.08 -7.42
N GLY A 12 42.13 20.89 -7.30
CA GLY A 12 41.13 21.93 -7.56
C GLY A 12 39.79 21.55 -6.96
N LEU A 13 39.69 21.71 -5.64
CA LEU A 13 38.46 21.78 -4.85
C LEU A 13 37.44 22.69 -5.54
N VAL A 14 36.31 22.15 -5.99
CA VAL A 14 35.09 22.92 -6.32
C VAL A 14 33.88 22.14 -5.78
N ILE A 15 33.64 22.27 -4.48
CA ILE A 15 32.31 22.09 -3.90
C ILE A 15 31.71 23.49 -3.86
N THR A 16 30.84 23.81 -4.82
CA THR A 16 29.98 24.99 -4.73
C THR A 16 28.55 24.47 -4.74
N ILE A 17 27.94 24.48 -3.56
CA ILE A 17 26.53 24.16 -3.34
C ILE A 17 25.71 25.30 -3.95
N LEU A 18 24.84 24.97 -4.90
CA LEU A 18 23.84 25.88 -5.43
C LEU A 18 22.68 25.97 -4.42
N ALA A 19 22.88 26.76 -3.37
CA ALA A 19 21.79 27.27 -2.52
C ALA A 19 21.20 28.51 -3.20
N ALA A 20 20.26 28.30 -4.13
CA ALA A 20 19.50 29.38 -4.73
C ALA A 20 18.11 28.88 -5.13
N LEU A 21 17.10 29.18 -4.29
CA LEU A 21 15.76 29.65 -4.65
C LEU A 21 14.97 29.97 -3.36
N LEU A 22 15.41 31.00 -2.65
CA LEU A 22 14.56 31.79 -1.75
C LEU A 22 14.35 33.15 -2.43
N GLY A 23 13.33 33.23 -3.27
CA GLY A 23 12.81 34.48 -3.79
C GLY A 23 11.63 34.93 -2.93
N GLY A 24 11.84 35.97 -2.11
CA GLY A 24 10.80 36.56 -1.27
C GLY A 24 11.37 37.67 -0.40
N CYS A 25 11.56 38.85 -0.98
CA CYS A 25 12.17 40.02 -0.35
C CYS A 25 11.23 40.63 0.70
N GLY A 26 11.64 40.60 1.97
CA GLY A 26 11.04 41.31 3.08
C GLY A 26 12.08 41.41 4.19
N SER A 27 12.79 42.55 4.25
CA SER A 27 13.84 42.83 5.21
C SER A 27 13.28 42.90 6.64
N LEU A 28 13.44 41.81 7.38
CA LEU A 28 13.48 41.81 8.84
C LEU A 28 14.80 41.18 9.22
N ALA A 29 15.59 41.87 10.05
CA ALA A 29 16.85 41.40 10.58
C ALA A 29 16.61 40.13 11.39
N TRP A 30 16.78 38.97 10.77
CA TRP A 30 16.78 37.67 11.45
C TRP A 30 18.21 37.33 11.78
N ASP A 31 18.43 37.15 13.09
CA ASP A 31 19.60 36.51 13.68
C ASP A 31 20.02 35.32 12.80
N SER A 32 21.29 35.27 12.41
CA SER A 32 21.82 34.28 11.49
C SER A 32 21.95 32.93 12.20
N THR A 33 20.82 32.32 12.55
CA THR A 33 20.78 30.94 13.03
C THR A 33 21.19 30.06 11.85
N THR A 34 22.40 29.53 11.91
CA THR A 34 22.89 28.53 10.96
C THR A 34 21.90 27.38 10.93
N LEU A 35 21.20 27.20 9.82
CA LEU A 35 20.30 26.07 9.61
C LEU A 35 21.13 24.79 9.70
N THR A 36 20.80 23.93 10.65
CA THR A 36 21.46 22.64 10.81
C THR A 36 20.76 21.60 9.93
N THR A 37 21.55 20.73 9.33
CA THR A 37 21.06 19.67 8.44
C THR A 37 21.41 18.29 8.98
N GLY A 38 20.62 17.30 8.60
CA GLY A 38 20.92 15.88 8.76
C GLY A 38 20.62 15.15 7.46
N ASP A 39 20.96 13.87 7.42
CA ASP A 39 20.73 13.01 6.28
C ASP A 39 19.56 12.05 6.53
N VAL A 40 18.75 11.79 5.51
CA VAL A 40 17.70 10.75 5.56
C VAL A 40 17.81 9.78 4.39
N GLY A 41 17.76 8.48 4.69
CA GLY A 41 17.61 7.41 3.71
C GLY A 41 16.16 6.91 3.69
N ILE A 42 15.61 6.73 2.49
CA ILE A 42 14.24 6.21 2.32
C ILE A 42 14.33 4.99 1.41
N ASP A 43 13.80 3.86 1.90
CA ASP A 43 13.69 2.59 1.19
C ASP A 43 12.22 2.28 0.90
N VAL A 44 11.96 1.26 0.08
CA VAL A 44 10.68 0.55 0.00
C VAL A 44 10.88 -0.89 0.43
N SER A 45 10.02 -1.43 1.28
CA SER A 45 10.12 -2.84 1.66
C SER A 45 9.62 -3.77 0.57
N TYR A 46 10.21 -4.96 0.54
CA TYR A 46 9.70 -6.06 -0.25
C TYR A 46 8.29 -6.44 0.21
N ALA A 47 7.40 -6.69 -0.74
CA ALA A 47 6.06 -7.15 -0.51
C ALA A 47 5.58 -8.01 -1.66
N THR A 48 4.58 -8.84 -1.44
CA THR A 48 4.06 -9.76 -2.45
C THR A 48 2.55 -9.67 -2.53
N ALA A 49 2.00 -9.77 -3.73
CA ALA A 49 0.56 -9.86 -3.95
C ALA A 49 0.18 -11.28 -4.40
N PRO A 50 -0.88 -11.88 -3.83
CA PRO A 50 -1.44 -13.13 -4.34
C PRO A 50 -1.77 -13.04 -5.83
N GLY A 51 -1.40 -14.06 -6.60
CA GLY A 51 -1.66 -14.12 -8.04
C GLY A 51 -0.83 -13.15 -8.89
N CYS A 52 0.16 -12.45 -8.32
CA CYS A 52 1.05 -11.56 -9.06
C CYS A 52 2.48 -12.08 -8.99
N LYS A 53 3.19 -12.06 -10.13
CA LYS A 53 4.63 -12.39 -10.20
C LYS A 53 5.48 -11.17 -9.84
N ASN A 54 5.20 -10.05 -10.48
CA ASN A 54 5.91 -8.80 -10.28
C ASN A 54 4.93 -7.64 -10.11
N VAL A 55 5.30 -6.66 -9.28
CA VAL A 55 4.59 -5.40 -9.16
C VAL A 55 5.59 -4.26 -9.29
N TRP A 56 5.59 -3.63 -10.46
CA TRP A 56 6.51 -2.56 -10.83
C TRP A 56 5.88 -1.19 -10.58
N ILE A 57 6.64 -0.33 -9.92
CA ILE A 57 6.34 1.10 -9.81
C ILE A 57 7.51 1.92 -10.38
N THR A 58 7.20 3.07 -10.98
CA THR A 58 8.23 4.03 -11.41
C THR A 58 8.09 5.32 -10.62
N VAL A 59 9.08 5.59 -9.77
CA VAL A 59 9.14 6.77 -8.91
C VAL A 59 9.78 7.94 -9.65
N LYS A 60 9.11 9.09 -9.63
CA LYS A 60 9.59 10.34 -10.23
C LYS A 60 10.08 11.32 -9.17
N GLN A 61 9.41 11.42 -8.03
CA GLN A 61 9.78 12.35 -6.96
C GLN A 61 9.42 11.82 -5.59
N LEU A 62 10.11 12.31 -4.57
CA LEU A 62 9.82 12.08 -3.17
C LEU A 62 9.91 13.41 -2.44
N TRP A 63 8.88 13.81 -1.70
CA TRP A 63 8.90 15.06 -0.94
C TRP A 63 8.64 14.77 0.54
N VAL A 64 9.22 15.57 1.43
CA VAL A 64 8.94 15.52 2.88
C VAL A 64 8.56 16.90 3.42
N HIS A 65 7.64 16.93 4.40
CA HIS A 65 7.17 18.16 5.05
C HIS A 65 7.01 18.00 6.57
N THR A 66 7.26 19.09 7.29
CA THR A 66 7.07 19.22 8.75
C THR A 66 5.62 19.54 9.16
N ASN A 67 4.69 19.57 8.21
CA ASN A 67 3.27 19.84 8.46
C ASN A 67 2.53 18.59 7.98
N PRO A 68 1.76 17.89 8.83
CA PRO A 68 1.06 16.66 8.45
C PRO A 68 -0.01 16.86 7.37
N VAL A 69 -0.39 18.11 7.10
CA VAL A 69 -1.53 18.46 6.23
C VAL A 69 -1.09 19.38 5.09
N ALA A 70 0.20 19.36 4.73
CA ALA A 70 0.71 20.18 3.64
C ALA A 70 0.18 19.69 2.29
N GLU A 71 -0.22 20.65 1.46
CA GLU A 71 -0.60 20.41 0.08
C GLU A 71 0.53 20.64 -0.90
N ILE A 72 0.38 20.16 -2.15
CA ILE A 72 1.47 20.17 -3.14
C ILE A 72 1.98 21.57 -3.48
N THR A 73 1.14 22.59 -3.26
CA THR A 73 1.44 24.00 -3.50
C THR A 73 1.97 24.72 -2.27
N ASP A 74 1.90 24.12 -1.08
CA ASP A 74 2.37 24.74 0.15
C ASP A 74 3.90 24.91 0.14
N SER A 75 4.40 25.97 0.77
CA SER A 75 5.83 26.17 0.95
C SER A 75 6.38 25.30 2.09
N GLY A 76 7.63 24.84 1.98
CA GLY A 76 8.32 24.09 3.04
C GLY A 76 8.69 22.66 2.68
N TRP A 77 8.20 22.14 1.54
CA TRP A 77 8.60 20.84 1.02
C TRP A 77 10.12 20.76 0.77
N GLN A 78 10.74 19.72 1.31
CA GLN A 78 12.06 19.27 0.86
C GLN A 78 11.83 18.22 -0.22
N LYS A 79 12.36 18.44 -1.43
CA LYS A 79 12.04 17.65 -2.63
C LYS A 79 13.26 16.89 -3.15
N LEU A 80 13.08 15.62 -3.46
CA LEU A 80 13.98 14.85 -4.31
C LEU A 80 13.31 14.68 -5.65
N ASP A 81 13.97 15.17 -6.69
CA ASP A 81 13.51 15.02 -8.06
C ASP A 81 14.34 13.94 -8.77
N PHE A 82 13.67 12.85 -9.14
CA PHE A 82 14.21 11.80 -10.00
C PHE A 82 13.75 11.98 -11.45
N SER A 83 13.14 13.11 -11.83
CA SER A 83 12.60 13.32 -13.18
C SER A 83 13.62 13.08 -14.31
N ALA A 84 14.89 13.46 -14.10
CA ALA A 84 15.97 13.23 -15.06
C ALA A 84 16.42 11.76 -15.15
N LYS A 85 16.23 10.99 -14.07
CA LYS A 85 16.56 9.56 -14.00
C LYS A 85 15.54 8.86 -13.09
N PRO A 86 14.33 8.58 -13.61
CA PRO A 86 13.29 7.94 -12.80
C PRO A 86 13.76 6.59 -12.29
N LEU A 87 13.17 6.12 -11.19
CA LEU A 87 13.54 4.88 -10.55
C LEU A 87 12.42 3.85 -10.69
N THR A 88 12.66 2.79 -11.44
CA THR A 88 11.71 1.68 -11.59
C THR A 88 12.09 0.52 -10.68
N ILE A 89 11.20 0.18 -9.75
CA ILE A 89 11.39 -0.86 -8.73
C ILE A 89 10.31 -1.92 -8.89
N ASN A 90 10.71 -3.18 -8.79
CA ASN A 90 9.79 -4.29 -8.56
C ASN A 90 9.63 -4.49 -7.05
N LEU A 91 8.45 -4.17 -6.53
CA LEU A 91 8.11 -4.28 -5.12
C LEU A 91 8.06 -5.73 -4.64
N SER A 92 7.86 -6.68 -5.57
CA SER A 92 7.80 -8.12 -5.28
C SER A 92 8.99 -8.89 -5.84
N ASP A 93 10.13 -8.23 -6.02
CA ASP A 93 11.36 -8.90 -6.45
C ASP A 93 11.87 -9.84 -5.33
N PRO A 94 11.91 -11.16 -5.54
CA PRO A 94 12.45 -12.10 -4.56
C PRO A 94 13.91 -11.81 -4.18
N ALA A 95 14.69 -11.13 -5.04
CA ALA A 95 16.05 -10.71 -4.72
C ALA A 95 16.10 -9.58 -3.67
N LEU A 96 15.00 -8.84 -3.48
CA LEU A 96 14.83 -7.98 -2.33
C LEU A 96 14.40 -8.78 -1.10
N GLY A 97 13.68 -9.88 -1.30
CA GLY A 97 13.26 -10.80 -0.24
C GLY A 97 14.45 -11.37 0.53
N ILE A 98 14.32 -11.45 1.85
CA ILE A 98 15.36 -11.98 2.72
C ILE A 98 15.64 -13.46 2.46
N ASP A 99 14.62 -14.24 2.06
CA ASP A 99 14.79 -15.65 1.71
C ASP A 99 15.63 -15.86 0.46
N GLY A 100 15.66 -14.87 -0.45
CA GLY A 100 16.52 -14.82 -1.63
C GLY A 100 17.93 -14.29 -1.35
N GLY A 101 18.29 -14.04 -0.08
CA GLY A 101 19.56 -13.42 0.31
C GLY A 101 19.59 -11.89 0.17
N GLY A 102 18.43 -11.28 -0.07
CA GLY A 102 18.26 -9.83 -0.16
C GLY A 102 18.31 -9.11 1.19
N THR A 103 18.26 -7.77 1.12
CA THR A 103 18.25 -6.87 2.28
C THR A 103 16.86 -6.67 2.90
N GLY A 104 15.81 -7.22 2.28
CA GLY A 104 14.41 -7.00 2.63
C GLY A 104 13.82 -5.67 2.13
N VAL A 105 14.64 -4.80 1.55
CA VAL A 105 14.27 -3.44 1.15
C VAL A 105 15.03 -2.99 -0.11
N ALA A 106 14.37 -2.23 -0.99
CA ALA A 106 14.99 -1.50 -2.09
C ALA A 106 15.20 -0.03 -1.72
N GLN A 107 16.39 0.50 -1.98
CA GLN A 107 16.67 1.91 -1.69
C GLN A 107 16.01 2.84 -2.73
N LEU A 108 15.24 3.83 -2.27
CA LEU A 108 14.73 4.93 -3.11
C LEU A 108 15.69 6.10 -3.13
N ALA A 109 16.14 6.50 -1.94
CA ALA A 109 17.01 7.63 -1.71
C ALA A 109 18.01 7.28 -0.61
N ASP A 110 19.26 7.67 -0.81
CA ASP A 110 20.28 7.58 0.23
C ASP A 110 20.79 8.95 0.60
N ARG A 111 21.04 9.14 1.90
CA ARG A 111 21.67 10.33 2.48
C ARG A 111 21.16 11.65 1.90
N LEU A 112 19.83 11.79 1.83
CA LEU A 112 19.23 13.06 1.48
C LEU A 112 19.50 14.06 2.60
N THR A 113 20.28 15.08 2.32
CA THR A 113 20.48 16.19 3.25
C THR A 113 19.20 17.04 3.31
N VAL A 114 18.58 17.07 4.49
CA VAL A 114 17.42 17.90 4.81
C VAL A 114 17.69 18.72 6.07
N LEU A 115 16.84 19.71 6.34
CA LEU A 115 16.88 20.42 7.61
C LEU A 115 16.63 19.46 8.77
N ALA A 116 17.34 19.66 9.87
CA ALA A 116 17.06 18.90 11.09
C ALA A 116 15.68 19.29 11.61
N ALA A 117 14.74 18.34 11.59
CA ALA A 117 13.35 18.55 11.98
C ALA A 117 12.61 17.21 12.16
N ASP A 118 11.38 17.33 12.68
CA ASP A 118 10.40 16.25 12.66
C ASP A 118 9.49 16.42 11.43
N TYR A 119 9.54 15.44 10.54
CA TYR A 119 8.72 15.41 9.32
C TYR A 119 7.51 14.51 9.54
N TYR A 120 6.31 15.08 9.31
CA TYR A 120 5.03 14.38 9.53
C TYR A 120 4.35 13.95 8.23
N GLN A 121 4.90 14.31 7.08
CA GLN A 121 4.32 13.93 5.80
C GLN A 121 5.41 13.57 4.79
N ILE A 122 5.20 12.45 4.11
CA ILE A 122 5.91 12.08 2.88
C ILE A 122 4.93 12.15 1.72
N ARG A 123 5.38 12.65 0.57
CA ARG A 123 4.65 12.56 -0.69
C ARG A 123 5.47 11.82 -1.73
N LEU A 124 4.98 10.67 -2.18
CA LEU A 124 5.63 9.85 -3.19
C LEU A 124 4.94 10.06 -4.54
N PHE A 125 5.67 10.57 -5.52
CA PHE A 125 5.16 10.79 -6.87
C PHE A 125 5.61 9.65 -7.77
N LEU A 126 4.65 8.88 -8.23
CA LEU A 126 4.86 7.86 -9.26
C LEU A 126 4.60 8.47 -10.63
N ALA A 127 5.26 7.96 -11.66
CA ALA A 127 4.86 8.24 -13.04
C ALA A 127 3.40 7.84 -13.25
N ALA A 128 2.63 8.60 -14.03
CA ALA A 128 1.32 8.11 -14.44
C ALA A 128 1.53 6.89 -15.36
N THR A 129 0.56 5.99 -15.34
CA THR A 129 0.64 4.75 -16.12
C THR A 129 0.47 5.02 -17.61
N GLU A 130 -0.16 6.15 -17.92
CA GLU A 130 -0.49 6.68 -19.23
C GLU A 130 0.57 7.63 -19.78
N ASP A 131 1.50 8.11 -18.94
CA ASP A 131 2.62 8.95 -19.37
C ASP A 131 3.50 8.19 -20.40
N PRO A 132 4.28 8.90 -21.24
CA PRO A 132 5.35 8.28 -22.01
C PRO A 132 6.22 7.37 -21.12
N LEU A 133 6.60 6.21 -21.66
CA LEU A 133 7.36 5.22 -20.91
C LEU A 133 8.71 5.81 -20.48
N ALA A 134 8.94 5.87 -19.18
CA ALA A 134 10.18 6.34 -18.59
C ALA A 134 11.35 5.44 -18.99
N SER A 135 12.54 6.03 -19.13
CA SER A 135 13.75 5.30 -19.53
C SER A 135 14.10 4.14 -18.58
N SER A 136 13.84 4.29 -17.28
CA SER A 136 14.04 3.23 -16.28
C SER A 136 13.08 2.05 -16.44
N ALA A 137 11.83 2.31 -16.84
CA ALA A 137 10.83 1.28 -17.11
C ALA A 137 11.12 0.57 -18.44
N ALA A 138 11.51 1.33 -19.47
CA ALA A 138 11.96 0.79 -20.74
C ALA A 138 13.19 -0.11 -20.58
N ALA A 139 14.15 0.27 -19.72
CA ALA A 139 15.33 -0.55 -19.42
C ALA A 139 15.00 -1.89 -18.74
N LYS A 140 13.81 -2.03 -18.16
CA LYS A 140 13.26 -3.28 -17.61
C LYS A 140 12.31 -3.99 -18.58
N SER A 141 12.22 -3.53 -19.84
CA SER A 141 11.33 -4.05 -20.87
C SER A 141 9.84 -4.02 -20.48
N LEU A 142 9.44 -3.05 -19.65
CA LEU A 142 8.05 -2.90 -19.25
C LEU A 142 7.21 -2.29 -20.38
N LYS A 143 5.90 -2.58 -20.37
CA LYS A 143 4.93 -1.96 -21.28
C LYS A 143 4.37 -0.66 -20.72
N TYR A 144 4.39 -0.52 -19.40
CA TYR A 144 3.81 0.61 -18.69
C TYR A 144 4.80 1.13 -17.64
N ASN A 145 4.68 2.40 -17.27
CA ASN A 145 5.46 2.97 -16.18
C ASN A 145 5.23 2.25 -14.85
N ASN A 146 3.99 1.83 -14.59
CA ASN A 146 3.64 0.96 -13.47
C ASN A 146 2.88 -0.24 -14.02
N GLN A 147 3.31 -1.44 -13.63
CA GLN A 147 2.86 -2.69 -14.25
C GLN A 147 2.72 -3.78 -13.20
N VAL A 148 1.67 -4.59 -13.32
CA VAL A 148 1.55 -5.86 -12.62
C VAL A 148 1.74 -6.99 -13.63
N ASP A 149 2.60 -7.94 -13.31
CA ASP A 149 2.69 -9.19 -14.06
C ASP A 149 1.76 -10.21 -13.38
N ASP A 150 0.50 -10.24 -13.84
CA ASP A 150 -0.60 -11.06 -13.33
C ASP A 150 -0.43 -12.52 -13.74
N ILE A 151 -0.60 -13.46 -12.81
CA ILE A 151 -0.58 -14.89 -13.08
C ILE A 151 -2.04 -15.34 -13.21
N ASP A 152 -2.41 -15.81 -14.40
CA ASP A 152 -3.73 -16.42 -14.59
C ASP A 152 -3.80 -17.74 -13.78
N PRO A 153 -4.71 -17.85 -12.79
CA PRO A 153 -4.78 -19.01 -11.91
C PRO A 153 -5.12 -20.32 -12.64
N GLY A 154 -5.73 -20.26 -13.83
CA GLY A 154 -6.10 -21.46 -14.59
C GLY A 154 -4.98 -21.98 -15.50
N THR A 155 -4.10 -21.09 -15.96
CA THR A 155 -3.12 -21.41 -17.02
C THR A 155 -1.67 -21.20 -16.58
N SER A 156 -1.44 -20.55 -15.43
CA SER A 156 -0.13 -20.06 -14.98
C SER A 156 0.55 -19.10 -15.97
N VAL A 157 -0.18 -18.58 -16.96
CA VAL A 157 0.33 -17.62 -17.93
C VAL A 157 0.50 -16.28 -17.24
N VAL A 158 1.70 -15.70 -17.39
CA VAL A 158 2.01 -14.36 -16.89
C VAL A 158 1.60 -13.33 -17.93
N THR A 159 0.72 -12.41 -17.54
CA THR A 159 0.24 -11.31 -18.39
C THR A 159 0.56 -9.96 -17.76
N SER A 160 1.26 -9.11 -18.51
CA SER A 160 1.51 -7.73 -18.09
C SER A 160 0.25 -6.88 -18.18
N ARG A 161 -0.17 -6.31 -17.05
CA ARG A 161 -1.35 -5.45 -16.88
C ARG A 161 -0.93 -4.06 -16.38
N PRO A 162 -1.61 -2.98 -16.80
CA PRO A 162 -1.33 -1.65 -16.29
C PRO A 162 -1.71 -1.56 -14.80
N LEU A 163 -0.85 -0.92 -13.99
CA LEU A 163 -1.15 -0.55 -12.61
C LEU A 163 -1.47 0.94 -12.55
N ARG A 164 -2.74 1.33 -12.47
CA ARG A 164 -3.12 2.75 -12.46
C ARG A 164 -2.85 3.38 -11.10
N ILE A 165 -2.37 4.63 -11.16
CA ILE A 165 -2.15 5.50 -9.99
C ILE A 165 -3.10 6.70 -10.13
N PRO A 166 -4.32 6.62 -9.57
CA PRO A 166 -5.29 7.72 -9.67
C PRO A 166 -4.70 9.04 -9.15
N ALA A 167 -4.83 10.10 -9.94
CA ALA A 167 -4.28 11.42 -9.65
C ALA A 167 -2.78 11.41 -9.28
N ALA A 168 -1.96 10.70 -10.07
CA ALA A 168 -0.50 10.59 -9.85
C ALA A 168 0.22 11.94 -9.66
N SER A 169 -0.29 13.01 -10.28
CA SER A 169 0.21 14.39 -10.14
C SER A 169 0.05 14.97 -8.72
N GLN A 170 -0.84 14.41 -7.90
CA GLN A 170 -1.02 14.79 -6.50
C GLN A 170 -0.12 13.98 -5.56
N GLY A 171 0.51 12.91 -6.05
CA GLY A 171 1.33 12.00 -5.26
C GLY A 171 0.54 11.20 -4.21
N ILE A 172 1.17 10.13 -3.72
CA ILE A 172 0.68 9.33 -2.60
C ILE A 172 1.09 10.06 -1.32
N SER A 173 0.12 10.45 -0.51
CA SER A 173 0.38 11.13 0.78
C SER A 173 0.47 10.11 1.88
N ILE A 174 1.57 10.15 2.62
CA ILE A 174 1.82 9.27 3.76
C ILE A 174 1.97 10.18 4.98
N VAL A 175 0.88 10.30 5.74
CA VAL A 175 0.80 11.15 6.92
C VAL A 175 1.17 10.34 8.16
N ARG A 176 2.04 10.90 8.99
CA ARG A 176 2.48 10.34 10.27
C ARG A 176 1.71 10.99 11.41
N ASP A 177 1.42 10.20 12.44
CA ASP A 177 0.93 10.76 13.69
C ASP A 177 2.04 11.56 14.42
N ALA A 178 1.62 12.44 15.33
CA ALA A 178 2.54 13.28 16.10
C ALA A 178 3.49 12.48 17.01
N LYS A 179 3.17 11.23 17.32
CA LYS A 179 3.98 10.35 18.20
C LYS A 179 5.07 9.62 17.44
N SER A 180 4.98 9.56 16.12
CA SER A 180 5.85 8.79 15.25
C SER A 180 6.26 9.60 14.02
N PRO A 181 6.90 10.78 14.12
CA PRO A 181 7.45 11.47 12.96
C PRO A 181 8.64 10.72 12.32
N ILE A 182 9.08 11.20 11.16
CA ILE A 182 10.44 10.99 10.68
C ILE A 182 11.31 12.03 11.38
N VAL A 183 12.10 11.59 12.34
CA VAL A 183 13.05 12.44 13.06
C VAL A 183 14.37 12.49 12.28
N VAL A 184 14.82 13.70 11.93
CA VAL A 184 16.15 13.95 11.36
C VAL A 184 16.89 14.89 12.30
N GLN A 185 17.96 14.41 12.94
CA GLN A 185 18.79 15.22 13.84
C GLN A 185 19.97 15.82 13.08
N ALA A 186 20.44 16.98 13.55
CA ALA A 186 21.62 17.64 12.98
C ALA A 186 22.85 16.72 12.96
N GLY A 187 23.49 16.58 11.80
CA GLY A 187 24.67 15.74 11.61
C GLY A 187 24.44 14.23 11.73
N SER A 188 23.18 13.79 11.86
CA SER A 188 22.81 12.38 11.95
C SER A 188 22.34 11.82 10.61
N TYR A 189 22.30 10.49 10.50
CA TYR A 189 21.66 9.78 9.39
C TYR A 189 20.49 8.96 9.92
N ALA A 190 19.27 9.29 9.50
CA ALA A 190 18.07 8.53 9.81
C ALA A 190 17.68 7.69 8.59
N ARG A 191 17.14 6.49 8.79
CA ARG A 191 16.74 5.62 7.68
C ARG A 191 15.36 5.02 7.91
N TYR A 192 14.51 5.09 6.90
CA TYR A 192 13.12 4.61 6.96
C TYR A 192 12.77 3.78 5.73
N ALA A 193 11.81 2.87 5.86
CA ALA A 193 11.23 2.13 4.74
C ALA A 193 9.74 2.46 4.60
N ILE A 194 9.30 2.68 3.36
CA ILE A 194 7.89 2.72 2.95
C ILE A 194 7.45 1.28 2.69
N ASN A 195 6.42 0.82 3.37
CA ASN A 195 5.88 -0.52 3.18
C ASN A 195 4.56 -0.48 2.44
N PHE A 196 4.56 -0.99 1.21
CA PHE A 196 3.34 -1.27 0.46
C PHE A 196 2.85 -2.67 0.80
N ASN A 197 1.65 -2.77 1.34
CA ASN A 197 1.05 -4.06 1.59
C ASN A 197 0.35 -4.53 0.32
N LEU A 198 1.08 -5.14 -0.63
CA LEU A 198 0.53 -5.44 -1.95
C LEU A 198 -0.65 -6.42 -1.94
N ALA A 199 -0.81 -7.24 -0.90
CA ALA A 199 -2.00 -8.08 -0.75
C ALA A 199 -3.27 -7.27 -0.48
N ARG A 200 -3.14 -6.08 0.11
CA ARG A 200 -4.24 -5.15 0.41
C ARG A 200 -4.31 -4.01 -0.60
N ASP A 201 -3.20 -3.32 -0.82
CA ASP A 201 -3.08 -2.05 -1.53
C ASP A 201 -3.29 -2.19 -3.05
N LEU A 202 -3.20 -3.42 -3.59
CA LEU A 202 -3.38 -3.70 -5.00
C LEU A 202 -4.81 -4.18 -5.28
N VAL A 203 -5.57 -3.43 -6.09
CA VAL A 203 -6.95 -3.78 -6.44
C VAL A 203 -7.02 -4.25 -7.88
N LYS A 204 -7.38 -5.51 -8.08
CA LYS A 204 -7.73 -6.04 -9.40
C LYS A 204 -9.09 -5.49 -9.79
N THR A 205 -9.18 -4.90 -10.98
CA THR A 205 -10.42 -4.35 -11.52
C THR A 205 -10.79 -5.05 -12.81
N ASP A 206 -12.07 -5.37 -12.98
CA ASP A 206 -12.60 -5.81 -14.27
C ASP A 206 -13.48 -4.71 -14.84
N ARG A 207 -13.03 -4.15 -15.96
CA ARG A 207 -13.76 -3.09 -16.64
C ARG A 207 -15.14 -3.59 -17.03
N GLU A 208 -16.16 -3.15 -16.29
CA GLU A 208 -17.58 -3.49 -16.55
C GLU A 208 -17.87 -4.98 -16.74
N ASN A 209 -17.10 -5.88 -16.13
CA ASN A 209 -17.20 -7.33 -16.32
C ASN A 209 -16.94 -7.80 -17.77
N THR A 210 -16.07 -7.08 -18.50
CA THR A 210 -15.65 -7.44 -19.86
C THR A 210 -14.58 -8.54 -19.90
N GLY A 211 -14.02 -8.94 -18.75
CA GLY A 211 -12.86 -9.82 -18.65
C GLY A 211 -11.53 -9.11 -18.96
N ILE A 212 -11.55 -7.78 -19.10
CA ILE A 212 -10.35 -6.96 -19.29
C ILE A 212 -9.87 -6.48 -17.93
N TYR A 213 -8.91 -7.22 -17.37
CA TYR A 213 -8.33 -6.90 -16.08
C TYR A 213 -7.27 -5.81 -16.17
N GLU A 214 -7.34 -4.89 -15.22
CA GLU A 214 -6.34 -3.87 -14.90
C GLU A 214 -6.15 -3.84 -13.37
N TYR A 215 -5.14 -3.12 -12.90
CA TYR A 215 -4.90 -2.95 -11.47
C TYR A 215 -4.94 -1.48 -11.09
N ILE A 216 -5.37 -1.19 -9.87
CA ILE A 216 -5.31 0.15 -9.26
C ILE A 216 -4.53 0.03 -7.96
N LEU A 217 -3.58 0.95 -7.74
CA LEU A 217 -2.94 1.10 -6.44
C LEU A 217 -3.82 1.97 -5.54
N LYS A 218 -4.27 1.42 -4.42
CA LYS A 218 -4.94 2.13 -3.31
C LYS A 218 -4.05 2.02 -2.06
N PRO A 219 -2.96 2.78 -2.01
CA PRO A 219 -1.89 2.52 -1.05
C PRO A 219 -2.26 3.04 0.33
N GLN A 220 -2.08 2.18 1.35
CA GLN A 220 -2.11 2.57 2.76
C GLN A 220 -0.74 2.29 3.39
N PRO A 221 0.33 2.93 2.90
CA PRO A 221 1.67 2.50 3.21
C PRO A 221 2.03 2.83 4.66
N LEU A 222 2.79 1.94 5.28
CA LEU A 222 3.39 2.17 6.60
C LEU A 222 4.80 2.73 6.43
N ILE A 223 5.21 3.66 7.29
CA ILE A 223 6.62 4.08 7.37
C ILE A 223 7.25 3.44 8.59
N ILE A 224 8.36 2.74 8.36
CA ILE A 224 9.07 1.97 9.37
C ILE A 224 10.43 2.59 9.60
N ASN A 225 10.76 2.92 10.85
CA ASN A 225 12.12 3.36 11.22
C ASN A 225 13.07 2.18 11.22
N MET A 226 14.06 2.18 10.33
CA MET A 226 14.98 1.05 10.12
C MET A 226 16.06 0.92 11.20
N ALA A 227 16.14 1.85 12.15
CA ALA A 227 17.11 1.78 13.24
C ALA A 227 16.82 0.65 14.24
N ASN A 228 15.55 0.27 14.41
CA ASN A 228 15.10 -0.72 15.40
C ASN A 228 14.08 -1.67 14.76
N VAL A 229 14.51 -2.44 13.77
CA VAL A 229 13.66 -3.43 13.09
C VAL A 229 14.18 -4.83 13.31
N GLY A 230 13.29 -5.82 13.22
CA GLY A 230 13.64 -7.22 13.07
C GLY A 230 12.72 -7.89 12.08
N GLY A 231 12.67 -9.21 12.10
CA GLY A 231 11.78 -9.96 11.22
C GLY A 231 11.43 -11.34 11.75
N ILE A 232 10.43 -11.94 11.11
CA ILE A 232 9.97 -13.30 11.38
C ILE A 232 10.21 -14.13 10.12
N LYS A 233 10.78 -15.32 10.28
CA LYS A 233 10.92 -16.33 9.23
C LYS A 233 10.15 -17.57 9.60
N GLY A 234 9.69 -18.28 8.59
CA GLY A 234 9.10 -19.60 8.79
C GLY A 234 8.97 -20.35 7.49
N SER A 235 8.32 -21.50 7.58
CA SER A 235 7.91 -22.23 6.38
C SER A 235 6.59 -22.94 6.57
N LEU A 236 5.94 -23.27 5.46
CA LEU A 236 4.73 -24.08 5.42
C LEU A 236 5.09 -25.46 4.89
N LYS A 237 4.70 -26.52 5.62
CA LYS A 237 4.95 -27.89 5.17
C LYS A 237 4.20 -28.13 3.87
N THR A 238 4.95 -28.44 2.82
CA THR A 238 4.36 -28.77 1.53
C THR A 238 3.67 -30.13 1.59
N PHE A 239 2.64 -30.31 0.79
CA PHE A 239 1.94 -31.58 0.61
C PHE A 239 1.66 -31.80 -0.88
N ALA A 240 1.29 -33.03 -1.26
CA ALA A 240 1.01 -33.35 -2.65
C ALA A 240 -0.11 -32.45 -3.21
N ASN A 241 0.12 -31.85 -4.37
CA ASN A 241 -0.83 -31.02 -5.12
C ASN A 241 -1.18 -29.65 -4.49
N MET A 242 -0.18 -28.81 -4.21
CA MET A 242 -0.42 -27.40 -3.82
C MET A 242 -0.88 -26.47 -4.97
N SER A 243 -1.25 -27.01 -6.13
CA SER A 243 -1.77 -26.19 -7.23
C SER A 243 -3.08 -25.52 -6.82
N GLY A 244 -3.15 -24.19 -6.99
CA GLY A 244 -4.31 -23.37 -6.63
C GLY A 244 -4.41 -22.97 -5.15
N PHE A 245 -3.42 -23.31 -4.32
CA PHE A 245 -3.32 -22.84 -2.94
C PHE A 245 -2.59 -21.50 -2.91
N ASN A 246 -3.35 -20.41 -2.77
CA ASN A 246 -2.77 -19.05 -2.66
C ASN A 246 -2.64 -18.68 -1.19
N PHE A 247 -1.42 -18.78 -0.64
CA PHE A 247 -1.15 -18.45 0.75
C PHE A 247 -0.82 -16.98 0.94
N VAL A 248 -1.30 -16.42 2.06
CA VAL A 248 -0.89 -15.13 2.61
C VAL A 248 -0.47 -15.36 4.05
N VAL A 249 0.70 -14.85 4.41
CA VAL A 249 1.22 -14.79 5.78
C VAL A 249 1.22 -13.34 6.21
N LYS A 250 0.59 -13.05 7.34
CA LYS A 250 0.43 -11.69 7.88
C LYS A 250 1.03 -11.60 9.26
N VAL A 251 1.54 -10.42 9.59
CA VAL A 251 1.88 -10.02 10.95
C VAL A 251 0.83 -9.04 11.44
N VAL A 252 0.29 -9.32 12.62
CA VAL A 252 -0.74 -8.53 13.29
C VAL A 252 -0.19 -8.07 14.64
N GLN A 253 -0.48 -6.83 15.02
CA GLN A 253 -0.17 -6.27 16.33
C GLN A 253 -1.41 -5.56 16.87
N ALA A 254 -1.84 -5.93 18.08
CA ALA A 254 -3.06 -5.40 18.70
C ALA A 254 -4.28 -5.43 17.75
N GLY A 255 -4.45 -6.52 16.99
CA GLY A 255 -5.54 -6.72 16.03
C GLY A 255 -5.40 -6.01 14.68
N ASN A 256 -4.36 -5.20 14.49
CA ASN A 256 -4.10 -4.46 13.25
C ASN A 256 -3.02 -5.15 12.41
N GLU A 257 -3.26 -5.27 11.10
CA GLU A 257 -2.26 -5.79 10.15
C GLU A 257 -1.09 -4.81 10.01
N VAL A 258 0.12 -5.28 10.31
CA VAL A 258 1.37 -4.49 10.23
C VAL A 258 2.09 -4.73 8.90
N LEU A 259 2.16 -6.00 8.50
CA LEU A 259 2.86 -6.45 7.31
C LEU A 259 2.19 -7.71 6.77
N SER A 260 2.23 -7.92 5.46
CA SER A 260 1.87 -9.20 4.87
C SER A 260 2.83 -9.59 3.76
N GLY A 261 2.86 -10.88 3.47
CA GLY A 261 3.58 -11.47 2.37
C GLY A 261 2.93 -12.78 1.94
N THR A 262 3.47 -13.37 0.88
CA THR A 262 3.14 -14.69 0.37
C THR A 262 4.41 -15.52 0.46
N PRO A 263 4.32 -16.78 0.89
CA PRO A 263 5.47 -17.67 0.86
C PRO A 263 6.07 -17.69 -0.55
N ASN A 264 7.38 -17.50 -0.64
CA ASN A 264 8.08 -17.42 -1.90
C ASN A 264 9.28 -18.35 -1.88
N GLY A 265 9.27 -19.31 -2.80
CA GLY A 265 10.32 -20.33 -2.90
C GLY A 265 10.12 -21.53 -1.97
N ILE A 266 10.95 -22.54 -2.24
CA ILE A 266 11.03 -23.78 -1.49
C ILE A 266 12.38 -23.80 -0.77
N ASN A 267 12.37 -24.00 0.55
CA ASN A 267 13.61 -24.11 1.32
C ASN A 267 14.29 -25.47 1.11
N ALA A 268 15.47 -25.66 1.72
CA ALA A 268 16.24 -26.89 1.60
C ALA A 268 15.47 -28.15 2.07
N ASP A 269 14.50 -27.99 2.97
CA ASP A 269 13.67 -29.07 3.50
C ASP A 269 12.42 -29.36 2.64
N GLY A 270 12.30 -28.70 1.49
CA GLY A 270 11.14 -28.86 0.60
C GLY A 270 9.89 -28.10 1.02
N ASN A 271 9.97 -27.22 2.02
CA ASN A 271 8.86 -26.43 2.55
C ASN A 271 8.74 -25.05 1.88
N LEU A 272 7.54 -24.48 1.81
CA LEU A 272 7.34 -23.12 1.30
C LEU A 272 7.89 -22.11 2.30
N ALA A 273 8.93 -21.36 1.94
CA ALA A 273 9.55 -20.38 2.84
C ALA A 273 8.78 -19.05 2.85
N PHE A 274 8.80 -18.36 4.00
CA PHE A 274 8.37 -16.97 4.08
C PHE A 274 9.25 -16.16 5.03
N SER A 275 9.37 -14.87 4.72
CA SER A 275 10.03 -13.85 5.51
C SER A 275 9.13 -12.62 5.63
N LEU A 276 8.96 -12.13 6.85
CA LEU A 276 8.19 -10.94 7.18
C LEU A 276 9.15 -9.91 7.77
N TYR A 277 9.53 -8.93 6.95
CA TYR A 277 10.49 -7.88 7.29
C TYR A 277 10.26 -6.64 6.41
N PRO A 278 10.53 -5.42 6.91
CA PRO A 278 10.93 -5.08 8.29
C PRO A 278 9.74 -5.03 9.24
N LEU A 279 9.95 -5.45 10.48
CA LEU A 279 8.99 -5.30 11.57
C LEU A 279 9.58 -4.37 12.63
N PRO A 280 8.88 -3.29 13.03
CA PRO A 280 9.32 -2.45 14.13
C PRO A 280 9.56 -3.27 15.40
N VAL A 281 10.61 -2.99 16.15
CA VAL A 281 10.78 -3.59 17.47
C VAL A 281 10.06 -2.71 18.47
N THR A 282 8.95 -3.24 18.99
CA THR A 282 8.15 -2.56 20.01
C THR A 282 8.23 -3.35 21.32
N LYS A 283 7.60 -2.83 22.39
CA LYS A 283 7.48 -3.58 23.65
C LYS A 283 6.41 -4.68 23.57
N ASP A 284 5.57 -4.66 22.54
CA ASP A 284 4.48 -5.60 22.38
C ASP A 284 4.94 -6.82 21.57
N THR A 285 4.14 -7.88 21.65
CA THR A 285 4.29 -9.07 20.82
C THR A 285 3.50 -8.95 19.52
N TYR A 286 3.94 -9.74 18.54
CA TYR A 286 3.27 -9.91 17.27
C TYR A 286 2.52 -11.24 17.22
N ASP A 287 1.47 -11.26 16.42
CA ASP A 287 0.80 -12.48 15.99
C ASP A 287 1.08 -12.73 14.50
N VAL A 288 1.20 -14.00 14.11
CA VAL A 288 1.31 -14.39 12.71
C VAL A 288 0.08 -15.15 12.27
N VAL A 289 -0.59 -14.65 11.23
CA VAL A 289 -1.74 -15.30 10.58
C VAL A 289 -1.27 -15.93 9.28
N ILE A 290 -1.56 -17.21 9.06
CA ILE A 290 -1.28 -17.92 7.81
C ILE A 290 -2.60 -18.42 7.25
N GLN A 291 -2.98 -17.91 6.09
CA GLN A 291 -4.23 -18.26 5.41
C GLN A 291 -3.99 -18.64 3.97
N GLY A 292 -4.90 -19.43 3.41
CA GLY A 292 -4.86 -19.78 1.98
C GLY A 292 -6.17 -20.38 1.48
N ARG A 293 -6.31 -20.40 0.15
CA ARG A 293 -7.45 -21.06 -0.52
C ARG A 293 -7.49 -22.54 -0.16
N LYS A 294 -8.69 -23.05 0.16
CA LYS A 294 -8.93 -24.48 0.49
C LYS A 294 -8.09 -24.99 1.66
N THR A 295 -7.66 -24.11 2.56
CA THR A 295 -6.88 -24.47 3.76
C THR A 295 -7.48 -23.82 4.99
N ASP A 296 -7.30 -24.49 6.13
CA ASP A 296 -7.59 -23.87 7.40
C ASP A 296 -6.64 -22.70 7.65
N THR A 297 -7.13 -21.67 8.35
CA THR A 297 -6.25 -20.59 8.80
C THR A 297 -5.48 -20.99 10.04
N PHE A 298 -4.23 -20.56 10.16
CA PHE A 298 -3.42 -20.71 11.36
C PHE A 298 -3.12 -19.34 11.96
N LEU A 299 -3.07 -19.29 13.28
CA LEU A 299 -2.72 -18.10 14.05
C LEU A 299 -1.70 -18.48 15.11
N ILE A 300 -0.56 -17.80 15.11
CA ILE A 300 0.57 -18.05 16.01
C ILE A 300 0.77 -16.80 16.85
N HIS A 301 0.51 -16.89 18.16
CA HIS A 301 0.53 -15.76 19.08
C HIS A 301 1.86 -15.52 19.75
N ASN A 302 2.01 -14.29 20.27
CA ASN A 302 3.05 -13.91 21.22
C ASN A 302 4.49 -14.02 20.68
N ILE A 303 4.69 -13.68 19.42
CA ILE A 303 6.00 -13.65 18.78
C ILE A 303 6.71 -12.36 19.15
N THR A 304 7.80 -12.47 19.91
CA THR A 304 8.65 -11.33 20.28
C THR A 304 9.77 -11.16 19.26
N VAL A 305 9.74 -10.06 18.50
CA VAL A 305 10.80 -9.75 17.51
C VAL A 305 11.93 -8.98 18.20
N LYS A 306 13.18 -9.34 17.89
CA LYS A 306 14.38 -8.68 18.39
C LYS A 306 14.96 -7.74 17.33
N ALA A 307 15.56 -6.64 17.77
CA ALA A 307 16.23 -5.71 16.88
C ALA A 307 17.43 -6.38 16.22
N THR A 308 17.54 -6.16 14.91
CA THR A 308 18.67 -6.56 14.10
C THR A 308 19.40 -5.31 13.64
N ASN A 309 20.73 -5.39 13.56
CA ASN A 309 21.52 -4.29 13.01
C ASN A 309 21.23 -4.18 11.51
N PHE A 310 20.93 -2.96 11.06
CA PHE A 310 20.87 -2.62 9.65
C PHE A 310 22.25 -2.14 9.16
N PRO A 311 22.71 -2.48 7.93
CA PRO A 311 22.04 -3.31 6.91
C PRO A 311 21.94 -4.78 7.32
N VAL A 312 20.88 -5.45 6.87
CA VAL A 312 20.69 -6.88 7.10
C VAL A 312 21.82 -7.65 6.41
N THR A 313 22.58 -8.38 7.22
CA THR A 313 23.61 -9.35 6.81
C THR A 313 23.16 -10.76 7.15
N ALA A 314 23.80 -11.77 6.56
CA ALA A 314 23.56 -13.18 6.91
C ALA A 314 23.69 -13.45 8.43
N GLU A 315 24.59 -12.75 9.12
CA GLU A 315 24.72 -12.88 10.58
C GLU A 315 23.52 -12.29 11.32
N SER A 316 23.04 -11.11 10.90
CA SER A 316 21.85 -10.48 11.48
C SER A 316 20.55 -11.28 11.23
N LEU A 317 20.54 -12.19 10.26
CA LEU A 317 19.41 -13.10 10.06
C LEU A 317 19.27 -14.12 11.19
N LYS A 318 20.33 -14.40 11.96
CA LYS A 318 20.24 -15.29 13.14
C LYS A 318 19.40 -14.70 14.26
N SER A 319 19.25 -13.36 14.31
CA SER A 319 18.36 -12.69 15.25
C SER A 319 16.88 -12.68 14.85
N PHE A 320 16.54 -13.20 13.66
CA PHE A 320 15.14 -13.34 13.26
C PHE A 320 14.49 -14.45 14.09
N VAL A 321 13.21 -14.27 14.40
CA VAL A 321 12.42 -15.34 15.00
C VAL A 321 12.15 -16.37 13.92
N ASN A 322 12.61 -17.60 14.11
CA ASN A 322 12.31 -18.72 13.23
C ASN A 322 11.11 -19.49 13.78
N LEU A 323 10.07 -19.64 12.97
CA LEU A 323 8.92 -20.47 13.25
C LEU A 323 9.17 -21.87 12.68
N ASP A 324 8.83 -22.91 13.44
CA ASP A 324 8.84 -24.28 12.93
C ASP A 324 7.90 -24.40 11.72
N PRO A 325 8.18 -25.35 10.80
CA PRO A 325 7.32 -25.59 9.66
C PRO A 325 5.87 -25.84 10.07
N VAL A 326 4.96 -24.98 9.61
CA VAL A 326 3.54 -25.04 9.94
C VAL A 326 2.87 -26.10 9.05
N PRO A 327 2.24 -27.14 9.62
CA PRO A 327 1.50 -28.10 8.82
C PRO A 327 0.27 -27.42 8.23
N ILE A 328 0.07 -27.57 6.92
CA ILE A 328 -1.14 -27.10 6.25
C ILE A 328 -2.18 -28.21 6.27
N VAL A 329 -3.42 -27.84 6.60
CA VAL A 329 -4.58 -28.74 6.63
C VAL A 329 -5.57 -28.28 5.59
N ASN A 330 -6.11 -29.22 4.81
CA ASN A 330 -7.18 -28.93 3.86
C ASN A 330 -8.40 -28.40 4.61
N GLY A 331 -8.88 -27.25 4.17
CA GLY A 331 -10.03 -26.57 4.73
C GLY A 331 -11.16 -26.45 3.72
N SER A 332 -12.36 -26.18 4.22
CA SER A 332 -13.50 -25.80 3.41
C SER A 332 -13.61 -24.28 3.31
N GLU A 333 -14.08 -23.78 2.17
CA GLU A 333 -14.24 -22.35 1.91
C GLU A 333 -15.60 -22.07 1.27
N TYR A 334 -16.08 -20.83 1.40
CA TYR A 334 -17.29 -20.38 0.74
C TYR A 334 -17.10 -19.02 0.06
N PRO A 335 -17.64 -18.84 -1.16
CA PRO A 335 -17.54 -17.57 -1.87
C PRO A 335 -18.55 -16.57 -1.32
N ILE A 336 -18.13 -15.32 -1.20
CA ILE A 336 -18.94 -14.17 -0.82
C ILE A 336 -18.73 -13.02 -1.82
N ASN A 337 -19.77 -12.23 -2.03
CA ASN A 337 -19.67 -11.00 -2.81
C ASN A 337 -20.41 -9.87 -2.10
N PHE A 338 -19.95 -8.64 -2.29
CA PHE A 338 -20.48 -7.44 -1.64
C PHE A 338 -20.71 -6.34 -2.66
N SER A 339 -21.61 -5.42 -2.32
CA SER A 339 -21.74 -4.13 -2.98
C SER A 339 -21.81 -3.05 -1.91
N VAL A 340 -20.83 -2.14 -1.88
CA VAL A 340 -20.76 -1.06 -0.88
C VAL A 340 -20.56 0.29 -1.54
N LYS A 341 -21.13 1.34 -0.93
CA LYS A 341 -20.93 2.74 -1.27
C LYS A 341 -20.32 3.49 -0.09
N PRO A 342 -19.35 4.39 -0.30
CA PRO A 342 -18.75 4.75 -1.59
C PRO A 342 -17.90 3.61 -2.18
N THR A 343 -17.60 3.63 -3.47
CA THR A 343 -16.82 2.53 -4.09
C THR A 343 -15.33 2.57 -3.74
N GLY A 344 -14.88 3.66 -3.11
CA GLY A 344 -13.58 3.75 -2.44
C GLY A 344 -13.45 2.87 -1.20
N ALA A 345 -14.53 2.27 -0.70
CA ALA A 345 -14.53 1.47 0.51
C ALA A 345 -13.61 0.23 0.48
N SER A 346 -13.25 -0.22 1.67
CA SER A 346 -12.66 -1.51 1.99
C SER A 346 -13.58 -2.29 2.93
N LEU A 347 -13.50 -3.61 2.88
CA LEU A 347 -14.15 -4.52 3.80
C LEU A 347 -13.11 -5.14 4.72
N SER A 348 -13.28 -4.97 6.02
CA SER A 348 -12.47 -5.59 7.05
C SER A 348 -13.27 -6.76 7.65
N PHE A 349 -12.78 -7.97 7.44
CA PHE A 349 -13.33 -9.18 8.02
C PHE A 349 -12.56 -9.50 9.28
N SER A 350 -13.23 -9.53 10.42
CA SER A 350 -12.64 -9.97 11.67
C SER A 350 -13.29 -11.27 12.11
N ARG A 351 -12.52 -12.16 12.70
CA ARG A 351 -13.07 -13.24 13.51
C ARG A 351 -12.39 -13.24 14.85
N THR A 352 -13.21 -13.33 15.88
CA THR A 352 -12.73 -13.44 17.25
C THR A 352 -12.79 -14.90 17.66
N SER A 353 -11.69 -15.39 18.21
CA SER A 353 -11.66 -16.70 18.84
C SER A 353 -11.53 -16.53 20.35
N SER A 354 -12.48 -17.09 21.12
CA SER A 354 -12.39 -17.11 22.57
C SER A 354 -11.49 -18.26 23.04
N PHE A 355 -10.54 -17.94 23.92
CA PHE A 355 -9.64 -18.89 24.57
C PHE A 355 -10.24 -19.56 25.83
N SER A 356 -11.56 -19.63 25.93
CA SER A 356 -12.26 -20.05 27.16
C SER A 356 -11.84 -21.43 27.67
N SER A 357 -11.29 -22.30 26.81
CA SER A 357 -10.80 -23.64 27.16
C SER A 357 -9.35 -23.70 27.69
N LEU A 358 -8.58 -22.60 27.69
CA LEU A 358 -7.17 -22.62 28.12
C LEU A 358 -6.94 -22.80 29.63
N GLY A 359 -8.01 -22.75 30.44
CA GLY A 359 -7.88 -22.78 31.88
C GLY A 359 -7.14 -21.56 32.45
N ALA A 360 -7.24 -21.34 33.76
CA ALA A 360 -6.67 -20.18 34.45
C ALA A 360 -5.11 -20.09 34.41
N SER A 361 -4.41 -20.98 33.70
CA SER A 361 -2.94 -21.06 33.72
C SER A 361 -2.24 -20.19 32.67
N CYS A 362 -2.94 -19.66 31.66
CA CYS A 362 -2.37 -18.62 30.79
C CYS A 362 -2.65 -17.23 31.38
N VAL A 363 -1.92 -16.85 32.43
CA VAL A 363 -2.08 -15.57 33.15
C VAL A 363 -1.93 -14.35 32.23
N GLU A 364 -1.21 -14.48 31.11
CA GLU A 364 -1.08 -13.42 30.08
C GLU A 364 -2.20 -13.44 29.01
N CYS A 365 -2.98 -14.50 28.90
CA CYS A 365 -4.13 -14.58 27.98
C CYS A 365 -5.42 -13.95 28.56
N HIS A 366 -5.42 -13.51 29.83
CA HIS A 366 -6.62 -13.22 30.62
C HIS A 366 -7.43 -11.98 30.22
N THR A 367 -7.09 -11.31 29.11
CA THR A 367 -7.95 -10.27 28.50
C THR A 367 -8.04 -10.38 26.96
N GLY A 368 -7.33 -11.33 26.34
CA GLY A 368 -6.93 -11.26 24.93
C GLY A 368 -7.84 -12.04 23.98
N GLN A 369 -8.71 -11.33 23.27
CA GLN A 369 -9.35 -11.85 22.07
C GLN A 369 -8.30 -11.92 20.94
N ALA A 370 -8.08 -13.11 20.40
CA ALA A 370 -7.36 -13.29 19.15
C ALA A 370 -8.27 -12.87 18.00
N SER A 371 -7.91 -11.79 17.29
CA SER A 371 -8.63 -11.35 16.11
C SER A 371 -7.79 -11.57 14.85
N VAL A 372 -8.30 -12.39 13.93
CA VAL A 372 -7.78 -12.38 12.55
C VAL A 372 -8.55 -11.30 11.81
N THR A 373 -7.84 -10.26 11.37
CA THR A 373 -8.41 -9.17 10.56
C THR A 373 -7.90 -9.26 9.13
N GLU A 374 -8.81 -9.22 8.17
CA GLU A 374 -8.49 -9.26 6.73
C GLU A 374 -9.15 -8.07 6.05
N THR A 375 -8.37 -7.20 5.41
CA THR A 375 -8.92 -6.04 4.70
C THR A 375 -8.79 -6.22 3.21
N TYR A 376 -9.90 -6.07 2.50
CA TYR A 376 -9.98 -6.16 1.05
C TYR A 376 -10.61 -4.91 0.46
N HIS A 377 -10.02 -4.38 -0.60
CA HIS A 377 -10.64 -3.31 -1.37
C HIS A 377 -11.60 -3.86 -2.41
N LEU A 378 -12.67 -3.10 -2.63
CA LEU A 378 -13.59 -3.33 -3.73
C LEU A 378 -13.04 -2.71 -5.01
N ASP A 379 -13.41 -3.27 -6.15
CA ASP A 379 -13.18 -2.66 -7.46
C ASP A 379 -13.94 -1.31 -7.47
N PRO A 380 -13.21 -0.19 -7.58
CA PRO A 380 -13.82 1.12 -7.50
C PRO A 380 -14.83 1.35 -8.64
N PHE A 381 -14.74 0.65 -9.77
CA PHE A 381 -15.60 0.80 -10.95
C PHE A 381 -16.91 0.04 -10.90
N ASN A 382 -17.13 -0.85 -9.94
CA ASN A 382 -18.41 -1.54 -9.81
C ASN A 382 -18.84 -1.70 -8.34
N GLY A 383 -17.95 -1.41 -7.39
CA GLY A 383 -18.20 -1.56 -5.95
C GLY A 383 -18.25 -3.02 -5.49
N LYS A 384 -17.75 -3.96 -6.28
CA LYS A 384 -17.75 -5.42 -6.04
C LYS A 384 -16.33 -5.95 -6.04
N PHE A 385 -16.14 -7.22 -5.66
CA PHE A 385 -14.88 -7.89 -5.93
C PHE A 385 -14.81 -8.36 -7.39
N ALA A 386 -13.67 -8.20 -8.05
CA ALA A 386 -13.45 -8.72 -9.41
C ALA A 386 -13.57 -10.24 -9.48
N THR A 387 -13.23 -10.92 -8.39
CA THR A 387 -13.49 -12.35 -8.17
C THR A 387 -14.13 -12.52 -6.80
N PRO A 388 -15.08 -13.45 -6.61
CA PRO A 388 -15.64 -13.72 -5.29
C PRO A 388 -14.52 -13.92 -4.26
N LEU A 389 -14.69 -13.31 -3.08
CA LEU A 389 -13.78 -13.53 -1.98
C LEU A 389 -14.13 -14.88 -1.35
N TYR A 390 -13.12 -15.71 -1.08
CA TYR A 390 -13.32 -17.03 -0.47
C TYR A 390 -12.89 -16.97 0.99
N LEU A 391 -13.83 -17.23 1.90
CA LEU A 391 -13.58 -17.28 3.33
C LEU A 391 -13.53 -18.71 3.83
N SER A 392 -12.68 -18.99 4.83
CA SER A 392 -12.63 -20.30 5.50
C SER A 392 -13.92 -20.56 6.26
N SER A 393 -14.53 -21.74 6.10
CA SER A 393 -15.65 -22.18 6.95
C SER A 393 -15.20 -22.83 8.25
N ASN A 394 -13.92 -23.19 8.35
CA ASN A 394 -13.38 -23.86 9.52
C ASN A 394 -12.84 -22.85 10.54
N PRO A 395 -12.93 -23.15 11.85
CA PRO A 395 -12.25 -22.37 12.88
C PRO A 395 -10.74 -22.27 12.61
N PRO A 396 -10.08 -21.14 12.96
CA PRO A 396 -8.63 -21.06 12.85
C PRO A 396 -7.95 -22.06 13.79
N HIS A 397 -6.79 -22.57 13.41
CA HIS A 397 -5.90 -23.29 14.32
C HIS A 397 -5.05 -22.27 15.08
N ILE A 398 -5.20 -22.22 16.40
CA ILE A 398 -4.40 -21.32 17.23
C ILE A 398 -3.23 -22.05 17.90
N LYS A 399 -2.08 -21.37 17.87
CA LYS A 399 -0.83 -21.74 18.51
C LYS A 399 -0.30 -20.57 19.32
N THR A 400 0.38 -20.86 20.42
CA THR A 400 1.19 -19.87 21.12
C THR A 400 2.65 -20.15 20.81
N PHE A 401 3.39 -19.13 20.40
CA PHE A 401 4.82 -19.23 20.24
C PHE A 401 5.47 -19.45 21.62
N SER A 402 6.24 -20.52 21.75
CA SER A 402 7.16 -20.69 22.87
C SER A 402 8.50 -21.15 22.30
N GLU A 403 9.61 -20.67 22.88
CA GLU A 403 10.96 -21.03 22.42
C GLU A 403 11.26 -22.54 22.55
N LYS A 404 10.38 -23.33 23.18
CA LYS A 404 10.65 -24.74 23.52
C LYS A 404 9.62 -25.76 23.05
N ASP A 405 8.35 -25.41 22.83
CA ASP A 405 7.30 -26.35 22.39
C ASP A 405 6.10 -25.67 21.67
N PHE A 406 5.54 -26.36 20.67
CA PHE A 406 4.29 -25.99 19.97
C PHE A 406 3.09 -26.70 20.61
N LYS A 407 2.15 -25.93 21.16
CA LYS A 407 0.86 -26.49 21.65
C LYS A 407 -0.27 -26.10 20.72
N TYR A 408 -1.05 -27.09 20.30
CA TYR A 408 -2.30 -26.90 19.56
C TYR A 408 -3.45 -26.81 20.53
N PHE A 409 -4.37 -25.87 20.28
CA PHE A 409 -5.59 -25.74 21.05
C PHE A 409 -6.80 -26.00 20.15
N ALA A 410 -7.69 -26.88 20.60
CA ALA A 410 -8.97 -27.09 19.94
C ALA A 410 -9.89 -25.90 20.24
N HIS A 411 -10.54 -25.37 19.20
CA HIS A 411 -11.50 -24.28 19.35
C HIS A 411 -12.82 -24.77 19.90
N ALA A 412 -13.38 -23.98 20.82
CA ALA A 412 -14.69 -24.27 21.41
C ALA A 412 -15.85 -23.77 20.54
N ASP A 413 -15.77 -22.61 19.88
CA ASP A 413 -16.95 -22.05 19.21
C ASP A 413 -16.62 -21.11 18.04
N ASN A 414 -17.59 -21.04 17.12
CA ASN A 414 -17.72 -20.29 15.86
C ASN A 414 -17.50 -21.16 14.62
N ASN A 415 -18.60 -21.54 13.95
CA ASN A 415 -18.69 -22.30 12.68
C ASN A 415 -18.06 -21.55 11.47
N GLY A 416 -16.84 -21.01 11.61
CA GLY A 416 -16.20 -20.17 10.60
C GLY A 416 -16.92 -18.86 10.33
N ALA A 417 -17.61 -18.32 11.34
CA ALA A 417 -18.29 -17.03 11.24
C ALA A 417 -17.28 -15.87 11.26
N TYR A 418 -17.51 -14.87 10.42
CA TYR A 418 -16.78 -13.62 10.35
C TYR A 418 -17.71 -12.46 10.68
N LYS A 419 -17.18 -11.44 11.34
CA LYS A 419 -17.75 -10.11 11.35
C LYS A 419 -17.16 -9.32 10.20
N VAL A 420 -17.99 -8.61 9.44
CA VAL A 420 -17.53 -7.71 8.39
C VAL A 420 -17.91 -6.27 8.73
N VAL A 421 -16.96 -5.36 8.53
CA VAL A 421 -17.14 -3.92 8.64
C VAL A 421 -16.67 -3.28 7.34
N ALA A 422 -17.50 -2.42 6.77
CA ALA A 422 -17.10 -1.55 5.66
C ALA A 422 -16.50 -0.25 6.20
N ASN A 423 -15.36 0.14 5.62
CA ASN A 423 -14.62 1.35 5.97
C ASN A 423 -14.32 2.13 4.71
N ALA A 424 -14.41 3.46 4.75
CA ALA A 424 -13.93 4.34 3.70
C ALA A 424 -13.35 5.61 4.31
N LEU A 425 -12.37 6.21 3.63
CA LEU A 425 -11.76 7.45 4.10
C LEU A 425 -12.81 8.57 4.16
N PHE A 426 -12.84 9.31 5.27
CA PHE A 426 -13.82 10.35 5.60
C PHE A 426 -15.28 9.89 5.80
N HIS A 427 -15.50 8.59 5.92
CA HIS A 427 -16.82 8.02 6.20
C HIS A 427 -16.80 7.29 7.54
N LYS A 428 -17.96 7.24 8.19
CA LYS A 428 -18.17 6.40 9.37
C LYS A 428 -18.12 4.93 8.95
N PRO A 429 -17.46 4.05 9.73
CA PRO A 429 -17.54 2.63 9.53
C PRO A 429 -19.00 2.15 9.55
N SER A 430 -19.30 1.08 8.80
CA SER A 430 -20.61 0.41 8.93
C SER A 430 -20.76 -0.23 10.30
N ALA A 431 -22.00 -0.60 10.65
CA ALA A 431 -22.20 -1.59 11.72
C ALA A 431 -21.55 -2.93 11.35
N ASP A 432 -21.17 -3.70 12.37
CA ASP A 432 -20.78 -5.11 12.22
C ASP A 432 -21.91 -5.90 11.55
N MET A 433 -21.53 -6.78 10.63
CA MET A 433 -22.42 -7.77 10.05
C MET A 433 -21.82 -9.16 10.18
N ASP A 434 -22.61 -10.12 10.66
CA ASP A 434 -22.18 -11.51 10.73
C ASP A 434 -22.31 -12.20 9.37
N ILE A 435 -21.24 -12.89 8.98
CA ILE A 435 -21.09 -13.64 7.73
C ILE A 435 -20.76 -15.08 8.10
N THR A 436 -21.49 -16.02 7.52
CA THR A 436 -21.31 -17.45 7.76
C THR A 436 -21.35 -18.22 6.44
N ALA A 437 -21.06 -19.52 6.49
CA ALA A 437 -21.22 -20.40 5.33
C ALA A 437 -22.67 -20.42 4.77
N ALA A 438 -23.68 -20.04 5.56
CA ALA A 438 -25.06 -19.89 5.06
C ALA A 438 -25.22 -18.76 4.03
N ASN A 439 -24.28 -17.82 3.98
CA ASN A 439 -24.25 -16.73 3.00
C ASN A 439 -23.51 -17.11 1.71
N ALA A 440 -23.02 -18.35 1.58
CA ALA A 440 -22.25 -18.80 0.42
C ALA A 440 -22.98 -18.54 -0.92
N GLY A 441 -22.27 -17.95 -1.88
CA GLY A 441 -22.78 -17.67 -3.22
C GLY A 441 -23.77 -16.50 -3.30
N GLN A 442 -24.11 -15.86 -2.18
CA GLN A 442 -24.99 -14.69 -2.17
C GLN A 442 -24.20 -13.41 -2.45
N THR A 443 -24.83 -12.46 -3.15
CA THR A 443 -24.35 -11.06 -3.18
C THR A 443 -25.01 -10.31 -2.04
N LEU A 444 -24.22 -9.92 -1.05
CA LEU A 444 -24.69 -9.24 0.14
C LEU A 444 -24.75 -7.73 -0.13
N ASN A 445 -25.98 -7.23 -0.33
CA ASN A 445 -26.29 -5.81 -0.51
C ASN A 445 -26.74 -5.14 0.81
N SER A 446 -26.56 -5.83 1.93
CA SER A 446 -27.10 -5.43 3.25
C SER A 446 -26.27 -4.37 3.96
N ILE A 447 -25.06 -4.05 3.47
CA ILE A 447 -24.25 -2.95 4.03
C ILE A 447 -24.84 -1.65 3.50
N SER A 448 -25.48 -0.89 4.38
CA SER A 448 -25.99 0.44 4.05
C SER A 448 -24.85 1.34 3.54
N PRO A 449 -25.11 2.26 2.60
CA PRO A 449 -24.12 3.26 2.19
C PRO A 449 -23.50 3.95 3.40
N LEU A 450 -22.17 4.06 3.40
CA LEU A 450 -21.45 4.68 4.50
C LEU A 450 -21.80 6.17 4.56
N ALA A 451 -22.09 6.66 5.76
CA ALA A 451 -22.34 8.07 5.99
C ALA A 451 -21.01 8.84 6.09
N LEU A 452 -20.98 10.09 5.67
CA LEU A 452 -19.84 10.97 5.90
C LEU A 452 -19.58 11.13 7.40
N ASP A 453 -18.31 11.20 7.78
CA ASP A 453 -17.90 11.40 9.18
C ASP A 453 -18.03 12.86 9.64
N THR A 454 -18.44 13.74 8.73
CA THR A 454 -18.73 15.15 9.02
C THR A 454 -20.13 15.53 8.58
N ALA A 455 -20.67 16.60 9.17
CA ALA A 455 -22.01 17.09 8.85
C ALA A 455 -22.10 17.83 7.50
N GLN A 456 -20.97 18.15 6.85
CA GLN A 456 -20.94 18.93 5.60
C GLN A 456 -20.37 18.10 4.45
N GLY A 457 -21.26 17.61 3.60
CA GLY A 457 -20.93 17.15 2.27
C GLY A 457 -21.18 18.27 1.25
N VAL A 458 -20.25 18.46 0.32
CA VAL A 458 -20.41 19.39 -0.81
C VAL A 458 -20.58 18.59 -2.09
N ALA A 459 -21.58 18.97 -2.88
CA ALA A 459 -21.81 18.40 -4.19
C ALA A 459 -20.74 18.91 -5.17
N VAL A 460 -19.86 18.03 -5.65
CA VAL A 460 -18.83 18.38 -6.64
C VAL A 460 -19.25 17.85 -8.00
N GLN A 461 -19.43 18.75 -8.95
CA GLN A 461 -19.74 18.42 -10.34
C GLN A 461 -18.76 19.12 -11.29
N GLY A 462 -18.84 18.85 -12.58
CA GLY A 462 -17.94 19.50 -13.51
C GLY A 462 -17.97 18.95 -14.93
N THR A 463 -17.08 19.51 -15.74
CA THR A 463 -16.90 19.17 -17.15
C THR A 463 -15.58 18.46 -17.37
N ILE A 464 -15.57 17.59 -18.37
CA ILE A 464 -14.42 16.86 -18.84
C ILE A 464 -14.09 17.38 -20.24
N SER A 465 -12.96 18.08 -20.37
CA SER A 465 -12.45 18.52 -21.66
C SER A 465 -11.52 17.47 -22.25
N LEU A 466 -11.70 17.16 -23.53
CA LEU A 466 -10.81 16.26 -24.27
C LEU A 466 -9.67 17.09 -24.86
N GLY A 467 -8.46 16.87 -24.38
CA GLY A 467 -7.25 17.51 -24.87
C GLY A 467 -6.90 17.06 -26.30
N ALA A 468 -5.97 17.78 -26.92
CA ALA A 468 -5.52 17.49 -28.28
C ALA A 468 -5.04 16.03 -28.40
N GLY A 469 -5.55 15.32 -29.41
CA GLY A 469 -5.21 13.92 -29.69
C GLY A 469 -6.02 12.89 -28.90
N ALA A 470 -6.87 13.30 -27.94
CA ALA A 470 -7.79 12.38 -27.30
C ALA A 470 -8.82 11.83 -28.32
N PRO A 471 -9.29 10.58 -28.17
CA PRO A 471 -10.29 10.01 -29.07
C PRO A 471 -11.57 10.85 -29.05
N THR A 472 -12.06 11.25 -30.24
CA THR A 472 -13.23 12.13 -30.39
C THR A 472 -14.56 11.49 -29.98
N ALA A 473 -14.57 10.19 -29.66
CA ALA A 473 -15.78 9.43 -29.35
C ALA A 473 -15.55 8.46 -28.19
N MET A 474 -15.27 8.99 -26.99
CA MET A 474 -15.42 8.19 -25.78
C MET A 474 -16.90 8.03 -25.46
N THR A 475 -17.33 6.82 -25.09
CA THR A 475 -18.75 6.54 -24.85
C THR A 475 -19.05 6.26 -23.39
N LYS A 476 -18.01 5.90 -22.61
CA LYS A 476 -18.12 5.60 -21.19
C LYS A 476 -16.92 6.11 -20.43
N GLY A 477 -17.13 6.46 -19.18
CA GLY A 477 -16.05 6.85 -18.29
C GLY A 477 -16.46 6.89 -16.82
N TYR A 478 -15.46 7.08 -15.98
CA TYR A 478 -15.63 7.35 -14.57
C TYR A 478 -14.78 8.54 -14.18
N VAL A 479 -15.24 9.30 -13.19
CA VAL A 479 -14.38 10.19 -12.42
C VAL A 479 -14.20 9.57 -11.04
N LEU A 480 -12.95 9.51 -10.58
CA LEU A 480 -12.57 9.10 -9.23
C LEU A 480 -12.18 10.34 -8.45
N ALA A 481 -12.73 10.48 -7.25
CA ALA A 481 -12.23 11.44 -6.27
C ALA A 481 -11.20 10.74 -5.37
N THR A 482 -10.04 11.37 -5.18
CA THR A 482 -8.96 10.82 -4.38
C THR A 482 -8.45 11.80 -3.34
N HIS A 483 -7.91 11.24 -2.25
CA HIS A 483 -7.20 12.00 -1.23
C HIS A 483 -5.96 11.22 -0.81
N GLY A 484 -4.78 11.83 -0.95
CA GLY A 484 -3.52 11.18 -0.61
C GLY A 484 -3.21 9.89 -1.39
N GLY A 485 -3.77 9.72 -2.58
CA GLY A 485 -3.66 8.48 -3.38
C GLY A 485 -4.74 7.43 -3.07
N MET A 486 -5.54 7.62 -2.02
CA MET A 486 -6.70 6.77 -1.73
C MET A 486 -7.93 7.23 -2.49
N ILE A 487 -8.71 6.29 -3.03
CA ILE A 487 -10.01 6.60 -3.66
C ILE A 487 -11.04 6.82 -2.56
N ILE A 488 -11.72 7.96 -2.61
CA ILE A 488 -12.84 8.29 -1.73
C ILE A 488 -14.12 7.71 -2.30
N ASP A 489 -14.45 8.09 -3.53
CA ASP A 489 -15.64 7.64 -4.25
C ASP A 489 -15.44 7.75 -5.77
N ARG A 490 -16.42 7.24 -6.52
CA ARG A 490 -16.54 7.46 -7.96
C ARG A 490 -17.91 7.99 -8.36
N VAL A 491 -17.96 8.55 -9.56
CA VAL A 491 -19.20 8.72 -10.32
C VAL A 491 -19.02 8.26 -11.76
N GLU A 492 -20.13 7.97 -12.41
CA GLU A 492 -20.16 7.77 -13.86
C GLU A 492 -19.97 9.12 -14.57
N ALA A 493 -19.21 9.08 -15.65
CA ALA A 493 -19.01 10.21 -16.55
C ALA A 493 -19.70 9.92 -17.88
N ASP A 494 -20.54 10.85 -18.31
CA ASP A 494 -20.99 10.90 -19.69
C ASP A 494 -19.85 11.49 -20.53
N MET A 495 -19.32 10.68 -21.43
CA MET A 495 -18.18 11.04 -22.27
C MET A 495 -18.61 11.51 -23.67
N SER A 496 -19.91 11.64 -23.95
CA SER A 496 -20.40 12.12 -25.23
C SER A 496 -20.14 13.62 -25.41
N GLY A 497 -19.35 13.98 -26.43
CA GLY A 497 -18.98 15.39 -26.69
C GLY A 497 -17.99 15.96 -25.66
N ALA A 498 -18.29 17.14 -25.12
CA ALA A 498 -17.59 17.67 -23.94
C ALA A 498 -18.19 16.94 -22.73
N GLY A 499 -17.45 15.98 -22.18
CA GLY A 499 -17.97 15.09 -21.16
C GLY A 499 -18.42 15.84 -19.91
N SER A 500 -19.33 15.24 -19.14
CA SER A 500 -19.74 15.73 -17.84
C SER A 500 -19.80 14.58 -16.85
N TYR A 501 -19.76 14.90 -15.56
CA TYR A 501 -19.90 13.88 -14.53
C TYR A 501 -20.95 14.29 -13.51
N SER A 502 -21.67 13.29 -13.01
CA SER A 502 -22.70 13.50 -11.98
C SER A 502 -22.07 13.96 -10.65
N PRO A 503 -22.80 14.69 -9.80
CA PRO A 503 -22.22 15.22 -8.58
C PRO A 503 -21.71 14.12 -7.63
N PHE A 504 -20.47 14.26 -7.15
CA PHE A 504 -19.99 13.57 -5.94
C PHE A 504 -20.49 14.29 -4.70
N THR A 505 -20.71 13.60 -3.60
CA THR A 505 -20.73 14.28 -2.30
C THR A 505 -19.39 14.06 -1.61
N LEU A 506 -18.55 15.10 -1.56
CA LEU A 506 -17.25 15.05 -0.89
C LEU A 506 -17.31 15.77 0.46
N PRO A 507 -16.57 15.28 1.48
CA PRO A 507 -16.42 16.03 2.72
C PRO A 507 -15.81 17.41 2.46
N ALA A 508 -16.31 18.43 3.13
CA ALA A 508 -15.80 19.80 3.00
C ALA A 508 -15.56 20.46 4.37
N GLY A 509 -14.96 21.65 4.35
CA GLY A 509 -14.78 22.47 5.57
C GLY A 509 -13.74 21.91 6.54
N ARG A 510 -12.90 20.96 6.12
CA ARG A 510 -11.77 20.44 6.89
C ARG A 510 -10.46 20.97 6.31
N PHE A 511 -9.40 21.01 7.12
CA PHE A 511 -8.07 21.42 6.66
C PHE A 511 -7.47 20.47 5.61
N ASP A 512 -7.93 19.22 5.56
CA ASP A 512 -7.51 18.15 4.64
C ASP A 512 -8.51 17.94 3.49
N SER A 513 -9.52 18.81 3.32
CA SER A 513 -10.50 18.73 2.23
C SER A 513 -9.93 19.21 0.88
N TYR A 514 -8.79 18.68 0.47
CA TYR A 514 -8.20 18.87 -0.85
C TYR A 514 -8.16 17.51 -1.57
N TYR A 515 -8.72 17.47 -2.78
CA TYR A 515 -8.98 16.23 -3.49
C TYR A 515 -8.35 16.24 -4.89
N GLY A 516 -7.74 15.12 -5.26
CA GLY A 516 -7.43 14.82 -6.64
C GLY A 516 -8.67 14.32 -7.36
N LEU A 517 -8.85 14.73 -8.61
CA LEU A 517 -9.85 14.16 -9.50
C LEU A 517 -9.12 13.40 -10.62
N TYR A 518 -9.59 12.20 -10.94
CA TYR A 518 -9.04 11.39 -12.01
C TYR A 518 -10.17 10.91 -12.92
N ALA A 519 -10.19 11.40 -14.15
CA ALA A 519 -11.12 10.96 -15.17
C ALA A 519 -10.50 9.83 -15.99
N PHE A 520 -11.25 8.76 -16.21
CA PHE A 520 -10.86 7.65 -17.05
C PHE A 520 -12.00 7.30 -18.00
N GLY A 521 -11.75 7.38 -19.30
CA GLY A 521 -12.74 7.15 -20.35
C GLY A 521 -12.24 6.17 -21.40
N TRP A 522 -13.18 5.47 -22.02
CA TRP A 522 -12.88 4.52 -23.10
C TRP A 522 -14.03 4.39 -24.10
N ASN A 523 -13.71 3.74 -25.21
CA ASN A 523 -14.65 3.15 -26.15
C ASN A 523 -14.15 1.75 -26.55
N VAL A 524 -14.68 1.17 -27.64
CA VAL A 524 -14.29 -0.17 -28.11
C VAL A 524 -12.84 -0.27 -28.59
N SER A 525 -12.21 0.83 -29.02
CA SER A 525 -10.91 0.84 -29.68
C SER A 525 -9.87 1.76 -29.03
N SER A 526 -10.24 2.55 -28.03
CA SER A 526 -9.41 3.63 -27.51
C SER A 526 -9.68 3.93 -26.03
N LYS A 527 -8.70 4.55 -25.38
CA LYS A 527 -8.72 4.93 -23.96
C LYS A 527 -8.11 6.32 -23.79
N ALA A 528 -8.58 7.07 -22.80
CA ALA A 528 -7.96 8.33 -22.38
C ALA A 528 -8.08 8.48 -20.85
N ALA A 529 -7.19 9.24 -20.24
CA ALA A 529 -7.31 9.66 -18.84
C ALA A 529 -6.94 11.13 -18.67
N GLY A 530 -7.44 11.72 -17.61
CA GLY A 530 -7.16 13.08 -17.21
C GLY A 530 -7.07 13.20 -15.71
N THR A 531 -6.43 14.26 -15.25
CA THR A 531 -6.38 14.60 -13.83
C THR A 531 -6.84 16.03 -13.64
N GLY A 532 -7.50 16.28 -12.52
CA GLY A 532 -7.86 17.60 -12.01
C GLY A 532 -7.68 17.62 -10.49
N SER A 533 -8.05 18.72 -9.86
CA SER A 533 -8.04 18.85 -8.41
C SER A 533 -9.11 19.83 -7.96
N ILE A 534 -9.57 19.68 -6.72
CA ILE A 534 -10.53 20.59 -6.10
C ILE A 534 -10.14 20.85 -4.64
N ASP A 535 -10.17 22.13 -4.24
CA ASP A 535 -9.91 22.58 -2.87
C ASP A 535 -11.23 22.97 -2.20
N LEU A 536 -11.67 22.15 -1.25
CA LEU A 536 -12.91 22.34 -0.49
C LEU A 536 -12.65 22.81 0.95
N ARG A 537 -11.41 23.16 1.31
CA ARG A 537 -11.03 23.54 2.68
C ARG A 537 -11.78 24.79 3.17
N LYS A 538 -12.03 25.73 2.26
CA LYS A 538 -12.77 26.98 2.52
C LYS A 538 -14.17 27.00 1.92
N SER A 539 -14.64 25.88 1.38
CA SER A 539 -15.94 25.85 0.74
C SER A 539 -17.04 25.96 1.79
N THR A 540 -17.82 27.03 1.72
CA THR A 540 -19.05 27.22 2.51
C THR A 540 -20.29 27.04 1.64
N THR A 541 -20.13 26.78 0.34
CA THR A 541 -21.22 26.63 -0.62
C THR A 541 -21.59 25.16 -0.76
N PRO A 542 -22.88 24.84 -0.97
CA PRO A 542 -23.35 23.45 -1.07
C PRO A 542 -22.86 22.74 -2.34
N SER A 543 -22.37 23.49 -3.33
CA SER A 543 -21.80 22.95 -4.56
C SER A 543 -20.46 23.59 -4.92
N SER A 544 -19.66 22.87 -5.72
CA SER A 544 -18.43 23.35 -6.32
C SER A 544 -18.21 22.71 -7.69
N GLU A 545 -17.60 23.44 -8.61
CA GLU A 545 -17.29 22.97 -9.97
C GLU A 545 -15.79 22.71 -10.12
N ALA A 546 -15.43 21.64 -10.83
CA ALA A 546 -14.05 21.37 -11.21
C ALA A 546 -13.95 20.95 -12.67
N GLU A 547 -12.88 21.38 -13.34
CA GLU A 547 -12.59 20.97 -14.70
C GLU A 547 -11.52 19.87 -14.70
N ILE A 548 -11.69 18.87 -15.57
CA ILE A 548 -10.70 17.82 -15.81
C ILE A 548 -10.37 17.79 -17.29
N THR A 549 -9.08 17.89 -17.64
CA THR A 549 -8.62 17.72 -19.02
C THR A 549 -8.04 16.32 -19.21
N MET A 550 -8.56 15.58 -20.21
CA MET A 550 -8.10 14.25 -20.56
C MET A 550 -7.13 14.26 -21.74
N LEU A 551 -6.10 13.43 -21.68
CA LEU A 551 -5.12 13.21 -22.73
C LEU A 551 -5.22 11.76 -23.25
N PRO A 552 -4.86 11.50 -24.52
CA PRO A 552 -4.84 10.15 -25.06
C PRO A 552 -3.89 9.25 -24.28
N MET A 553 -4.25 7.97 -24.13
CA MET A 553 -3.33 6.94 -23.64
C MET A 553 -2.56 6.33 -24.80
N ASN A 554 -1.28 6.03 -24.56
CA ASN A 554 -0.45 5.23 -25.46
C ASN A 554 -0.82 3.75 -25.45
#